data_AF-A0A8S0FVZ4-F1
#
_entry.id   AF-A0A8S0FVZ4-F1
#
_cell.length_a   1.000
_cell.length_b   1.000
_cell.length_c   1.000
_cell.angle_alpha   90.00
_cell.angle_beta   90.00
_cell.angle_gamma   90.00
#
_symmetry.space_group_name_H-M   'P 1'
#
loop_
_entity.id
_entity.type
_entity.pdbx_description
1 polymer ?
#
loop_
_entity_poly.entity_id
_entity_poly.type
_entity_poly.pdbx_seq_one_letter_code
_entity_poly.pdbx_strand_id
1 'polypeptide(L)'
;MLPENEILALVEVLQQEGALVNWKNNPDGTRSPYEMNVTYMDALSRRECSDEERCARFILAHAILLSFPGVPAIYIQSILGSRNDYAGVEKLGYNRAINRKKYSSKEITTELDNKATLRYSVYYKLSHLITLRRSHKEFHPDNNFTIDAYPLIHL
;
A
#
# COMPACT_ATOMS: atom_id res chain seq x y z
N MET A 1 -16.63 11.57 8.08
CA MET A 1 -15.26 11.98 7.71
C MET A 1 -14.39 11.83 8.94
N LEU A 2 -13.12 11.44 8.80
CA LEU A 2 -12.19 11.37 9.93
C LEU A 2 -11.92 12.78 10.49
N PRO A 3 -11.77 12.95 11.80
CA PRO A 3 -11.33 14.21 12.41
C PRO A 3 -9.99 14.69 11.86
N GLU A 4 -9.80 16.02 11.73
CA GLU A 4 -8.57 16.59 11.17
C GLU A 4 -7.32 16.24 11.99
N ASN A 5 -7.43 16.21 13.32
CA ASN A 5 -6.34 15.80 14.20
C ASN A 5 -5.91 14.34 13.97
N GLU A 6 -6.84 13.43 13.65
CA GLU A 6 -6.50 12.05 13.30
C GLU A 6 -5.79 11.95 11.95
N ILE A 7 -6.21 12.77 10.98
CA ILE A 7 -5.53 12.85 9.67
C ILE A 7 -4.10 13.37 9.84
N LEU A 8 -3.91 14.44 10.62
CA LEU A 8 -2.59 15.01 10.88
C LEU A 8 -1.68 14.02 11.64
N ALA A 9 -2.21 13.30 12.62
CA ALA A 9 -1.47 12.25 13.33
C ALA A 9 -1.03 11.12 12.37
N LEU A 10 -1.90 10.68 11.47
CA LEU A 10 -1.54 9.68 10.45
C LEU A 10 -0.45 10.20 9.51
N VAL A 11 -0.56 11.45 9.05
CA VAL A 11 0.43 12.08 8.18
C VAL A 11 1.80 12.16 8.86
N GLU A 12 1.83 12.56 10.14
CA GLU A 12 3.06 12.62 10.93
C GLU A 12 3.73 11.24 11.03
N VAL A 13 2.97 10.20 11.37
CA VAL A 13 3.48 8.82 11.43
C VAL A 13 4.04 8.40 10.08
N LEU A 14 3.30 8.60 8.98
CA LEU A 14 3.76 8.22 7.65
C LEU A 14 5.03 8.99 7.23
N GLN A 15 5.15 10.26 7.59
CA GLN A 15 6.37 11.05 7.33
C GLN A 15 7.57 10.53 8.11
N GLN A 16 7.40 10.20 9.40
CA GLN A 16 8.44 9.55 10.20
C GLN A 16 8.90 8.25 9.54
N GLU A 17 7.95 7.49 8.96
CA GLU A 17 8.24 6.27 8.21
C GLU A 17 8.72 6.50 6.76
N GLY A 18 8.83 7.76 6.30
CA GLY A 18 9.50 8.13 5.03
C GLY A 18 8.60 8.44 3.86
N ALA A 19 7.31 8.62 4.11
CA ALA A 19 6.42 9.25 3.16
C ALA A 19 6.79 10.74 2.95
N LEU A 20 6.58 11.26 1.73
CA LEU A 20 6.80 12.66 1.39
C LEU A 20 5.48 13.39 1.17
N VAL A 21 5.24 14.50 1.89
CA VAL A 21 3.95 15.23 1.84
C VAL A 21 4.06 16.47 0.98
N ASN A 22 3.11 16.64 0.06
CA ASN A 22 2.85 17.94 -0.54
C ASN A 22 1.80 18.67 0.32
N TRP A 23 2.13 19.88 0.75
CA TRP A 23 1.27 20.72 1.58
C TRP A 23 0.59 21.80 0.74
N LYS A 24 -0.67 22.10 1.07
CA LYS A 24 -1.41 23.23 0.52
C LYS A 24 -1.47 24.33 1.57
N ASN A 25 -1.17 25.56 1.15
CA ASN A 25 -1.42 26.76 1.98
C ASN A 25 -2.88 27.16 1.85
N ASN A 26 -3.52 27.43 2.99
CA ASN A 26 -4.90 27.87 3.06
C ASN A 26 -4.97 29.42 3.14
N PRO A 27 -6.10 30.04 2.76
CA PRO A 27 -6.26 31.49 2.82
C PRO A 27 -6.13 32.09 4.23
N ASP A 28 -6.39 31.30 5.27
CA ASP A 28 -6.28 31.67 6.68
C ASP A 28 -4.83 31.57 7.23
N GLY A 29 -3.86 31.23 6.38
CA GLY A 29 -2.46 31.06 6.76
C GLY A 29 -2.10 29.68 7.31
N THR A 30 -3.07 28.78 7.48
CA THR A 30 -2.80 27.38 7.87
C THR A 30 -2.31 26.56 6.68
N ARG A 31 -1.87 25.33 6.96
CA ARG A 31 -1.51 24.34 5.93
C ARG A 31 -2.24 23.04 6.15
N SER A 32 -2.69 22.44 5.07
CA SER A 32 -3.29 21.10 5.09
C SER A 32 -2.49 20.14 4.21
N PRO A 33 -2.35 18.86 4.60
CA PRO A 33 -1.73 17.86 3.74
C PRO A 33 -2.60 17.67 2.49
N TYR A 34 -2.00 17.75 1.31
CA TYR A 34 -2.70 17.65 0.04
C TYR A 34 -2.46 16.31 -0.68
N GLU A 35 -1.21 15.84 -0.68
CA GLU A 35 -0.85 14.58 -1.32
C GLU A 35 0.17 13.84 -0.47
N MET A 36 -0.16 12.60 -0.13
CA MET A 36 0.77 11.69 0.55
C MET A 36 1.50 10.82 -0.48
N ASN A 37 2.81 11.00 -0.62
CA ASN A 37 3.64 10.25 -1.56
C ASN A 37 4.40 9.14 -0.83
N VAL A 38 3.95 7.90 -1.01
CA VAL A 38 4.50 6.68 -0.42
C VAL A 38 4.01 5.48 -1.23
N THR A 39 4.74 4.36 -1.25
CA THR A 39 4.18 3.09 -1.74
C THR A 39 3.21 2.52 -0.72
N TYR A 40 2.25 1.71 -1.18
CA TYR A 40 1.31 1.11 -0.24
C TYR A 40 2.00 0.16 0.75
N MET A 41 3.09 -0.50 0.34
CA MET A 41 3.88 -1.37 1.20
C MET A 41 4.55 -0.62 2.36
N ASP A 42 5.18 0.50 2.04
CA ASP A 42 5.85 1.32 3.05
C ASP A 42 4.85 2.12 3.89
N ALA A 43 3.65 2.41 3.38
CA ALA A 43 2.59 3.00 4.20
C ALA A 43 2.07 2.04 5.29
N LEU A 44 2.15 0.73 5.07
CA LEU A 44 1.65 -0.29 6.00
C LEU A 44 2.70 -0.80 7.01
N SER A 45 3.95 -0.36 6.86
CA SER A 45 5.10 -0.95 7.54
C SER A 45 6.00 0.12 8.11
N ARG A 46 6.65 -0.17 9.25
CA ARG A 46 7.70 0.70 9.76
C ARG A 46 8.97 0.55 8.92
N ARG A 47 9.84 1.56 8.93
CA ARG A 47 11.16 1.54 8.28
C ARG A 47 12.04 0.41 8.79
N GLU A 48 11.90 0.04 10.06
CA GLU A 48 12.71 -1.00 10.69
C GLU A 48 12.16 -2.41 10.50
N CYS A 49 10.96 -2.56 9.92
CA CYS A 49 10.40 -3.90 9.70
C CYS A 49 11.37 -4.77 8.88
N SER A 50 11.34 -6.08 9.10
CA SER A 50 11.98 -7.03 8.19
C SER A 50 11.18 -7.15 6.88
N ASP A 51 11.76 -7.76 5.85
CA ASP A 51 11.03 -8.01 4.61
C ASP A 51 9.90 -9.03 4.81
N GLU A 52 10.06 -9.99 5.73
CA GLU A 52 9.02 -10.93 6.13
C GLU A 52 7.83 -10.22 6.76
N GLU A 53 8.09 -9.29 7.70
CA GLU A 53 7.04 -8.50 8.35
C GLU A 53 6.29 -7.61 7.36
N ARG A 54 7.03 -6.95 6.45
CA ARG A 54 6.44 -6.16 5.36
C ARG A 54 5.54 -7.01 4.48
N CYS A 55 6.05 -8.16 4.05
CA CYS A 55 5.31 -9.09 3.21
C CYS A 55 4.04 -9.55 3.93
N ALA A 56 4.12 -9.95 5.19
CA ALA A 56 2.96 -10.38 5.97
C ALA A 56 1.88 -9.30 6.08
N ARG A 57 2.25 -8.06 6.44
CA ARG A 57 1.34 -6.91 6.52
C ARG A 57 0.70 -6.59 5.17
N PHE A 58 1.51 -6.61 4.12
CA PHE A 58 1.07 -6.30 2.77
C PHE A 58 0.08 -7.33 2.22
N ILE A 59 0.37 -8.61 2.44
CA ILE A 59 -0.52 -9.71 2.04
C ILE A 59 -1.80 -9.70 2.86
N LEU A 60 -1.75 -9.39 4.16
CA LEU A 60 -2.94 -9.21 4.98
C LEU A 60 -3.85 -8.09 4.44
N ALA A 61 -3.28 -6.92 4.14
CA ALA A 61 -4.05 -5.80 3.59
C ALA A 61 -4.72 -6.15 2.25
N HIS A 62 -4.04 -6.90 1.38
CA HIS A 62 -4.64 -7.37 0.12
C HIS A 62 -5.63 -8.51 0.32
N ALA A 63 -5.45 -9.39 1.31
CA ALA A 63 -6.42 -10.43 1.65
C ALA A 63 -7.75 -9.79 2.09
N ILE A 64 -7.68 -8.70 2.87
CA ILE A 64 -8.86 -7.89 3.19
C ILE A 64 -9.47 -7.33 1.90
N LEU A 65 -8.72 -6.61 1.05
CA LEU A 65 -9.25 -6.10 -0.23
C LEU A 65 -9.90 -7.19 -1.08
N LEU A 66 -9.28 -8.36 -1.15
CA LEU A 66 -9.70 -9.52 -1.94
C LEU A 66 -10.81 -10.33 -1.28
N SER A 67 -11.29 -9.99 -0.09
CA SER A 67 -12.44 -10.65 0.54
C SER A 67 -13.75 -9.89 0.31
N PHE A 68 -13.70 -8.59 0.06
CA PHE A 68 -14.90 -7.77 -0.17
C PHE A 68 -15.59 -8.15 -1.48
N PRO A 69 -16.93 -8.04 -1.57
CA PRO A 69 -17.66 -8.14 -2.84
C PRO A 69 -17.24 -7.02 -3.81
N GLY A 70 -17.47 -7.24 -5.09
CA GLY A 70 -17.05 -6.34 -6.19
C GLY A 70 -15.77 -6.77 -6.92
N VAL A 71 -15.26 -5.87 -7.77
CA VAL A 71 -14.05 -6.11 -8.58
C VAL A 71 -12.86 -5.40 -7.93
N PRO A 72 -11.89 -6.14 -7.35
CA PRO A 72 -10.75 -5.52 -6.69
C PRO A 72 -9.80 -4.89 -7.74
N ALA A 73 -9.43 -3.63 -7.53
CA ALA A 73 -8.40 -2.96 -8.31
C ALA A 73 -7.06 -3.03 -7.57
N ILE A 74 -6.05 -3.65 -8.19
CA ILE A 74 -4.71 -3.78 -7.62
C ILE A 74 -3.74 -2.97 -8.47
N TYR A 75 -3.03 -2.05 -7.83
CA TYR A 75 -2.01 -1.24 -8.49
C TYR A 75 -0.80 -2.08 -8.90
N ILE A 76 -0.24 -1.84 -10.08
CA ILE A 76 0.89 -2.63 -10.60
C ILE A 76 2.11 -2.64 -9.67
N GLN A 77 2.43 -1.52 -9.01
CA GLN A 77 3.54 -1.46 -8.06
C GLN A 77 3.30 -2.35 -6.84
N SER A 78 2.03 -2.62 -6.48
CA SER A 78 1.69 -3.57 -5.44
C SER A 78 1.98 -5.00 -5.87
N ILE A 79 1.60 -5.39 -7.09
CA ILE A 79 1.92 -6.72 -7.65
C ILE A 79 3.43 -6.93 -7.72
N LEU A 80 4.17 -5.89 -8.10
CA LEU A 80 5.63 -5.94 -8.18
C LEU A 80 6.34 -5.85 -6.83
N GLY A 81 5.63 -5.63 -5.71
CA GLY A 81 6.22 -5.53 -4.38
C GLY A 81 7.15 -4.33 -4.20
N SER A 82 6.77 -3.17 -4.73
CA SER A 82 7.65 -1.99 -4.75
C SER A 82 7.77 -1.26 -3.42
N ARG A 83 9.02 -0.91 -3.09
CA ARG A 83 9.42 0.02 -2.02
C ARG A 83 9.50 1.46 -2.54
N ASN A 84 9.54 2.42 -1.63
CA ASN A 84 9.76 3.84 -1.91
C ASN A 84 11.03 4.05 -2.77
N ASP A 85 10.88 4.75 -3.89
CA ASP A 85 11.95 5.07 -4.84
C ASP A 85 12.51 6.47 -4.59
N TYR A 86 13.28 6.61 -3.52
CA TYR A 86 13.93 7.88 -3.17
C TYR A 86 14.91 8.36 -4.25
N ALA A 87 15.62 7.44 -4.91
CA ALA A 87 16.49 7.77 -6.04
C ALA A 87 15.70 8.35 -7.21
N GLY A 88 14.50 7.82 -7.48
CA GLY A 88 13.57 8.38 -8.45
C GLY A 88 13.11 9.79 -8.08
N VAL A 89 12.85 10.07 -6.80
CA VAL A 89 12.52 11.42 -6.31
C VAL A 89 13.68 12.39 -6.54
N GLU A 90 14.89 12.01 -6.13
CA GLU A 90 16.08 12.84 -6.30
C GLU A 90 16.34 13.16 -7.78
N LYS A 91 16.23 12.15 -8.65
CA LYS A 91 16.44 12.31 -10.10
C LYS A 91 15.40 13.20 -10.78
N LEU A 92 14.13 13.11 -10.36
CA LEU A 92 13.01 13.74 -11.07
C LEU A 92 12.54 15.05 -10.43
N GLY A 93 12.94 15.33 -9.19
CA GLY A 93 12.63 16.57 -8.48
C GLY A 93 11.18 16.69 -8.00
N TYR A 94 10.40 15.61 -7.98
CA TYR A 94 9.02 15.63 -7.47
C TYR A 94 8.69 14.42 -6.59
N ASN A 95 7.93 14.66 -5.51
CA ASN A 95 7.64 13.65 -4.48
C ASN A 95 6.89 12.41 -5.01
N ARG A 96 5.93 12.60 -5.94
CA ARG A 96 5.15 11.49 -6.52
C ARG A 96 5.97 10.47 -7.32
N ALA A 97 7.25 10.73 -7.60
CA ALA A 97 8.15 9.75 -8.19
C ALA A 97 8.35 8.54 -7.26
N ILE A 98 8.26 8.75 -5.94
CA ILE A 98 8.56 7.76 -4.90
C ILE A 98 7.78 6.45 -5.05
N ASN A 99 6.55 6.50 -5.59
CA ASN A 99 5.70 5.33 -5.77
C ASN A 99 5.43 5.01 -7.25
N ARG A 100 6.27 5.52 -8.16
CA ARG A 100 6.12 5.36 -9.62
C ARG A 100 7.37 4.80 -10.29
N LYS A 101 8.22 4.07 -9.54
CA LYS A 101 9.46 3.48 -10.06
C LYS A 101 9.22 2.77 -11.38
N LYS A 102 10.06 3.07 -12.37
CA LYS A 102 10.09 2.39 -13.65
C LYS A 102 11.18 1.35 -13.60
N TYR A 103 10.84 0.13 -14.02
CA TYR A 103 11.78 -0.98 -14.08
C TYR A 103 12.08 -1.30 -15.53
N SER A 104 13.33 -1.70 -15.79
CA SER A 104 13.58 -2.45 -17.01
C SER A 104 12.98 -3.85 -16.89
N SER A 105 12.53 -4.43 -18.00
CA SER A 105 11.99 -5.80 -18.01
C SER A 105 12.99 -6.80 -17.41
N LYS A 106 14.28 -6.65 -17.72
CA LYS A 106 15.35 -7.49 -17.20
C LYS A 106 15.50 -7.38 -15.67
N GLU A 107 15.53 -6.15 -15.13
CA GLU A 107 15.65 -5.90 -13.69
C GLU A 107 14.48 -6.55 -12.94
N ILE A 108 13.24 -6.24 -13.34
CA ILE A 108 12.08 -6.73 -12.61
C ILE A 108 11.93 -8.26 -12.71
N THR A 109 12.19 -8.85 -13.87
CA THR A 109 12.13 -10.31 -14.03
C THR A 109 13.17 -11.01 -13.14
N THR A 110 14.40 -10.48 -13.09
CA THR A 110 15.46 -11.02 -12.23
C THR A 110 15.06 -10.99 -10.75
N GLU A 111 14.49 -9.87 -10.27
CA GLU A 111 14.04 -9.77 -8.88
C GLU A 111 12.83 -10.66 -8.58
N LEU A 112 11.90 -10.79 -9.52
CA LEU A 112 10.70 -11.64 -9.41
C LEU A 112 11.00 -13.13 -9.48
N ASP A 113 12.14 -13.55 -10.04
CA ASP A 113 12.57 -14.95 -10.10
C ASP A 113 13.48 -15.36 -8.93
N ASN A 114 13.97 -14.39 -8.15
CA ASN A 114 14.86 -14.65 -7.02
C ASN A 114 14.07 -14.83 -5.71
N LYS A 115 14.00 -16.07 -5.22
CA LYS A 115 13.30 -16.48 -3.98
C LYS A 115 13.74 -15.75 -2.72
N ALA A 116 14.93 -15.15 -2.71
CA ALA A 116 15.44 -14.40 -1.57
C ALA A 116 14.92 -12.96 -1.52
N THR A 117 14.19 -12.48 -2.53
CA THR A 117 13.70 -11.10 -2.57
C THR A 117 12.30 -10.95 -1.98
N LEU A 118 12.04 -9.77 -1.43
CA LEU A 118 10.70 -9.34 -1.05
C LEU A 118 9.72 -9.37 -2.23
N ARG A 119 10.18 -8.95 -3.43
CA ARG A 119 9.33 -8.93 -4.63
C ARG A 119 8.83 -10.30 -5.02
N TYR A 120 9.71 -11.32 -5.02
CA TYR A 120 9.32 -12.70 -5.26
C TYR A 120 8.21 -13.12 -4.29
N SER A 121 8.45 -12.89 -3.00
CA SER A 121 7.52 -13.29 -1.94
C SER A 121 6.16 -12.62 -2.10
N VAL A 122 6.13 -11.32 -2.39
CA VAL A 122 4.89 -10.55 -2.58
C VAL A 122 4.18 -10.98 -3.85
N TYR A 123 4.87 -11.03 -4.98
CA TYR A 123 4.32 -11.41 -6.27
C TYR A 123 3.64 -12.78 -6.21
N TYR A 124 4.35 -13.78 -5.67
CA TYR A 124 3.82 -15.14 -5.60
C TYR A 124 2.63 -15.25 -4.63
N LYS A 125 2.73 -14.69 -3.42
CA LYS A 125 1.65 -14.76 -2.43
C LYS A 125 0.40 -13.98 -2.86
N LEU A 126 0.57 -12.79 -3.42
CA LEU A 126 -0.55 -11.98 -3.90
C LEU A 126 -1.22 -12.62 -5.12
N SER A 127 -0.43 -13.15 -6.07
CA SER A 127 -0.97 -13.89 -7.22
C SER A 127 -1.73 -15.15 -6.79
N HIS A 128 -1.24 -15.83 -5.74
CA HIS A 128 -1.94 -16.96 -5.16
C HIS A 128 -3.29 -16.55 -4.55
N LEU A 129 -3.36 -15.45 -3.77
CA LEU A 129 -4.63 -14.95 -3.23
C LEU A 129 -5.62 -14.56 -4.33
N ILE A 130 -5.14 -13.91 -5.40
CA ILE A 130 -5.98 -13.58 -6.57
C ILE A 130 -6.52 -14.85 -7.22
N THR A 131 -5.70 -15.88 -7.35
CA THR A 131 -6.10 -17.18 -7.90
C THR A 131 -7.15 -17.85 -7.03
N LEU A 132 -6.97 -17.85 -5.70
CA LEU A 132 -7.94 -18.37 -4.75
C LEU A 132 -9.27 -17.62 -4.83
N ARG A 133 -9.26 -16.28 -4.81
CA ARG A 133 -10.49 -15.49 -4.95
C ARG A 133 -11.28 -15.92 -6.20
N ARG A 134 -10.59 -16.09 -7.32
CA ARG A 134 -11.20 -16.50 -8.60
C ARG A 134 -11.75 -17.92 -8.61
N SER A 135 -11.22 -18.83 -7.78
CA SER A 135 -11.67 -20.23 -7.75
C SER A 135 -12.86 -20.48 -6.81
N HIS A 136 -13.25 -19.48 -6.00
CA HIS A 136 -14.28 -19.60 -4.98
C HIS A 136 -15.48 -18.72 -5.31
N LYS A 137 -16.64 -19.36 -5.50
CA LYS A 137 -17.91 -18.67 -5.81
C LYS A 137 -18.35 -17.73 -4.70
N GLU A 138 -17.88 -17.96 -3.46
CA GLU A 138 -18.15 -17.14 -2.28
C GLU A 138 -17.62 -15.70 -2.43
N PHE A 139 -16.63 -15.48 -3.29
CA PHE A 139 -16.10 -14.16 -3.62
C PHE A 139 -16.62 -13.58 -4.94
N HIS A 140 -17.74 -14.12 -5.46
CA HIS A 140 -18.39 -13.53 -6.63
C HIS A 140 -18.75 -12.07 -6.34
N PRO A 141 -18.54 -11.13 -7.30
CA PRO A 141 -18.74 -9.70 -7.05
C PRO A 141 -20.15 -9.35 -6.58
N ASP A 142 -21.15 -10.11 -7.02
CA ASP A 142 -22.57 -9.88 -6.71
C ASP A 142 -23.07 -10.64 -5.47
N ASN A 143 -22.19 -11.29 -4.71
CA ASN A 143 -22.61 -11.98 -3.50
C ASN A 143 -23.00 -11.01 -2.38
N ASN A 144 -23.97 -11.43 -1.58
CA ASN A 144 -24.32 -10.75 -0.33
C ASN A 144 -23.14 -10.80 0.64
N PHE A 145 -22.86 -9.68 1.30
CA PHE A 145 -21.79 -9.53 2.26
C PHE A 145 -22.27 -8.66 3.42
N THR A 146 -22.10 -9.15 4.64
CA THR A 146 -22.44 -8.45 5.87
C THR A 146 -21.25 -8.47 6.81
N ILE A 147 -20.95 -7.33 7.42
CA ILE A 147 -19.97 -7.22 8.51
C ILE A 147 -20.76 -6.92 9.79
N ASP A 148 -20.74 -7.86 10.72
CA ASP A 148 -21.28 -7.63 12.07
C ASP A 148 -20.21 -6.93 12.91
N ALA A 149 -20.18 -5.60 12.84
CA ALA A 149 -19.30 -4.80 13.69
C ALA A 149 -19.97 -4.59 15.06
N TYR A 150 -19.47 -5.27 16.09
CA TYR A 150 -19.82 -4.91 17.46
C TYR A 150 -19.22 -3.53 17.77
N PRO A 151 -19.98 -2.57 18.32
CA PRO A 151 -19.43 -1.29 18.71
C PRO A 151 -18.30 -1.51 19.71
N LEU A 152 -17.14 -0.90 19.44
CA LEU A 152 -16.03 -0.84 20.37
C LEU A 152 -16.54 -0.23 21.68
N ILE A 153 -16.68 -1.06 22.71
CA ILE A 153 -16.86 -0.57 24.08
C ILE A 153 -15.57 0.20 24.36
N HIS A 154 -15.67 1.53 24.44
CA HIS A 154 -14.59 2.38 24.93
C HIS A 154 -14.20 1.87 26.33
N LEU A 155 -13.02 1.25 26.43
CA LEU A 155 -12.32 1.00 27.69
C LEU A 155 -11.51 2.24 28.07
#